data_AF-A0A2V7DG34-F1
#
_entry.id   AF-A0A2V7DG34-F1
#
_cell.length_a   1.000
_cell.length_b   1.000
_cell.length_c   1.000
_cell.angle_alpha   90.00
_cell.angle_beta   90.00
_cell.angle_gamma   90.00
#
_symmetry.space_group_name_H-M   'P 1'
#
loop_
_entity.id
_entity.type
_entity.pdbx_description
1 polymer ?
#
loop_
_entity_poly.entity_id
_entity_poly.type
_entity_poly.pdbx_seq_one_letter_code
_entity_poly.pdbx_strand_id
1 'polypeptide(L)'
;MTTRVSCLAIWAALAGPAPGPHLEEVAKGVWAAGFSARFDSANCGWTVVGNETILIDLPRGIALDDFLPLVERRAGRPARALALTRLEPGDAATIEDLVRRGVRTVWTSEPLRRELVAAAPRLAAAASSKPGAGVQVVPLEGRAGAAVYLAAPAVLFAGPAVVNGPRSQLAGSDSALWISSLRALTRLQARHVVPGFGSWGGAALVDRELRFLTELRRQVAYAIAQGRPRALVVGDIQIGADYQVWMPYDNPAQEDIDWVYRELTVPSAPFGGRPPEPADARPHALVLVGDAPHEPGHLEEGLRPVFEATGVVPHFTVDVRALAAENLARVRLLVILRDGWMRPPTGEKSEYVWMTPGQERAVVEFVERGGGFLNLHNAMGLYPADGPYLHLVGGRYIGHGPLERFRVEVVDPAHPITRGVTDFFSADEQHTPPYDATRVHLLLRNRSDDGQSAAAGWAYEPGRGRLCHLANGHTRESLLHPMYQRLMRNAVRWCLRLPEVE
;
A
#
# COMPACT_ATOMS: atom_id res chain seq x y z
N MET A 1 -11.98 -49.04 48.69
CA MET A 1 -10.65 -48.44 48.87
C MET A 1 -9.78 -48.84 47.69
N THR A 2 -9.63 -47.97 46.70
CA THR A 2 -8.67 -48.15 45.60
C THR A 2 -8.29 -46.75 45.12
N THR A 3 -7.03 -46.42 45.37
CA THR A 3 -6.36 -45.14 45.18
C THR A 3 -6.23 -44.84 43.68
N ARG A 4 -6.85 -43.75 43.20
CA ARG A 4 -6.50 -43.15 41.90
C ARG A 4 -5.18 -42.39 42.08
N VAL A 5 -4.08 -43.00 41.66
CA VAL A 5 -2.82 -42.28 41.46
C VAL A 5 -2.99 -41.44 40.19
N SER A 6 -2.86 -40.13 40.35
CA SER A 6 -2.97 -39.13 39.28
C SER A 6 -1.83 -39.27 38.27
N CYS A 7 -2.16 -39.50 37.00
CA CYS A 7 -1.22 -39.50 35.88
C CYS A 7 -0.50 -38.15 35.67
N LEU A 8 -0.95 -37.05 36.31
CA LEU A 8 -0.26 -35.75 36.20
C LEU A 8 1.11 -35.72 36.91
N ALA A 9 1.34 -36.57 37.91
CA ALA A 9 2.59 -36.54 38.67
C ALA A 9 3.78 -37.19 37.91
N ILE A 10 3.50 -38.03 36.91
CA ILE A 10 4.54 -38.78 36.17
C ILE A 10 5.12 -37.95 35.00
N TRP A 11 4.38 -36.98 34.46
CA TRP A 11 4.87 -36.11 33.38
C TRP A 11 5.81 -35.01 33.85
N ALA A 12 5.70 -34.55 35.10
CA ALA A 12 6.60 -33.54 35.66
C ALA A 12 8.02 -34.08 35.93
N ALA A 13 8.16 -35.40 36.11
CA ALA A 13 9.43 -36.05 36.43
C ALA A 13 10.24 -36.50 35.19
N LEU A 14 9.72 -36.31 33.97
CA LEU A 14 10.37 -36.63 32.69
C LEU A 14 10.73 -35.40 31.86
N ALA A 15 10.53 -34.19 32.40
CA ALA A 15 10.97 -32.96 31.75
C ALA A 15 12.50 -32.89 31.78
N GLY A 16 13.13 -33.36 30.70
CA GLY A 16 14.52 -32.99 30.37
C GLY A 16 14.68 -31.47 30.28
N PRO A 17 15.91 -30.95 30.11
CA PRO A 17 16.13 -29.52 29.97
C PRO A 17 15.17 -28.94 28.93
N ALA A 18 14.58 -27.78 29.23
CA ALA A 18 13.63 -27.12 28.34
C ALA A 18 14.24 -27.09 26.91
N PRO A 19 13.53 -27.58 25.88
CA PRO A 19 14.09 -27.62 24.54
C PRO A 19 14.48 -26.20 24.14
N GLY A 20 15.75 -26.02 23.78
CA GLY A 20 16.29 -24.73 23.32
C GLY A 20 15.60 -24.25 22.04
N PRO A 21 15.94 -23.05 21.54
CA PRO A 21 15.36 -22.53 20.31
C PRO A 21 15.62 -23.49 19.13
N HIS A 22 14.74 -23.45 18.15
CA HIS A 22 15.04 -24.02 16.84
C HIS A 22 16.20 -23.22 16.24
N LEU A 23 17.30 -23.87 15.90
CA LEU A 23 18.54 -23.20 15.50
C LEU A 23 19.07 -23.74 14.17
N GLU A 24 19.33 -22.84 13.23
CA GLU A 24 19.85 -23.18 11.90
C GLU A 24 20.85 -22.13 11.38
N GLU A 25 21.88 -22.60 10.67
CA GLU A 25 22.73 -21.74 9.84
C GLU A 25 22.06 -21.55 8.49
N VAL A 26 21.17 -20.56 8.38
CA VAL A 26 20.34 -20.31 7.19
C VAL A 26 21.18 -19.95 5.95
N ALA A 27 22.38 -19.41 6.18
CA ALA A 27 23.40 -19.21 5.17
C ALA A 27 24.77 -19.15 5.85
N LYS A 28 25.86 -19.34 5.10
CA LYS A 28 27.23 -19.36 5.64
C LYS A 28 27.51 -18.15 6.54
N GLY A 29 27.73 -18.41 7.83
CA GLY A 29 28.03 -17.41 8.86
C GLY A 29 26.81 -16.64 9.40
N VAL A 30 25.59 -16.98 8.98
CA VAL A 30 24.35 -16.34 9.43
C VAL A 30 23.45 -17.39 10.09
N TRP A 31 23.17 -17.16 11.37
CA TRP A 31 22.36 -18.07 12.19
C TRP A 31 21.00 -17.45 12.48
N ALA A 32 19.95 -18.28 12.43
CA ALA A 32 18.61 -17.95 12.86
C ALA A 32 18.22 -18.80 14.08
N ALA A 33 17.49 -18.19 15.01
CA ALA A 33 16.91 -18.83 16.17
C ALA A 33 15.41 -18.55 16.22
N GLY A 34 14.60 -19.60 16.21
CA GLY A 34 13.14 -19.54 16.28
C GLY A 34 12.62 -20.10 17.60
N PHE A 35 11.49 -19.56 18.05
CA PHE A 35 10.87 -19.92 19.32
C PHE A 35 9.45 -20.44 19.10
N SER A 36 8.88 -21.10 20.11
CA SER A 36 7.52 -21.64 20.00
C SER A 36 6.46 -20.53 20.06
N ALA A 37 5.22 -20.88 19.69
CA ALA A 37 4.09 -19.96 19.63
C ALA A 37 3.78 -19.23 20.96
N ARG A 38 4.17 -19.78 22.13
CA ARG A 38 4.02 -19.10 23.43
C ARG A 38 4.90 -17.84 23.59
N PHE A 39 5.87 -17.69 22.70
CA PHE A 39 6.75 -16.53 22.58
C PHE A 39 6.52 -15.81 21.25
N ASP A 40 5.30 -15.91 20.74
CA ASP A 40 4.87 -15.39 19.45
C ASP A 40 5.71 -15.86 18.27
N SER A 41 6.38 -17.01 18.35
CA SER A 41 7.29 -17.45 17.28
C SER A 41 8.36 -16.40 16.90
N ALA A 42 8.81 -15.60 17.88
CA ALA A 42 9.67 -14.44 17.66
C ALA A 42 11.07 -14.80 17.16
N ASN A 43 11.27 -14.82 15.84
CA ASN A 43 12.56 -15.18 15.29
C ASN A 43 13.60 -14.08 15.49
N CYS A 44 14.80 -14.50 15.86
CA CYS A 44 15.99 -13.65 15.92
C CYS A 44 17.17 -14.35 15.24
N GLY A 45 18.36 -13.77 15.30
CA GLY A 45 19.55 -14.40 14.74
C GLY A 45 20.82 -13.68 15.11
N TRP A 46 21.91 -14.11 14.49
CA TRP A 46 23.18 -13.40 14.58
C TRP A 46 24.05 -13.66 13.36
N THR A 47 25.00 -12.76 13.15
CA THR A 47 26.05 -12.90 12.14
C THR A 47 27.34 -12.28 12.65
N VAL A 48 28.46 -12.65 12.02
CA VAL A 48 29.75 -12.03 12.25
C VAL A 48 30.07 -11.09 11.11
N VAL A 49 30.32 -9.82 11.41
CA VAL A 49 30.80 -8.84 10.42
C VAL A 49 32.07 -8.20 10.94
N GLY A 50 33.14 -8.27 10.13
CA GLY A 50 34.47 -7.84 10.55
C GLY A 50 34.94 -8.60 11.80
N ASN A 51 35.16 -7.86 12.89
CA ASN A 51 35.63 -8.39 14.18
C ASN A 51 34.53 -8.54 15.23
N GLU A 52 33.25 -8.39 14.86
CA GLU A 52 32.15 -8.27 15.83
C GLU A 52 31.00 -9.23 15.52
N THR A 53 30.37 -9.77 16.56
CA THR A 53 29.08 -10.47 16.43
C THR A 53 27.95 -9.47 16.59
N ILE A 54 27.01 -9.54 15.66
CA ILE A 54 25.80 -8.72 15.62
C ILE A 54 24.61 -9.63 15.92
N LEU A 55 23.87 -9.31 16.97
CA LEU A 55 22.55 -9.90 17.21
C LEU A 55 21.53 -9.24 16.29
N ILE A 56 20.56 -9.99 15.78
CA ILE A 56 19.47 -9.49 14.95
C ILE A 56 18.16 -9.85 15.64
N ASP A 57 17.46 -8.84 16.14
CA ASP A 57 16.30 -8.92 17.04
C ASP A 57 16.59 -9.62 18.39
N LEU A 58 15.62 -9.55 19.31
CA LEU A 58 15.73 -10.04 20.68
C LEU A 58 15.28 -11.51 20.80
N PRO A 59 15.99 -12.33 21.60
CA PRO A 59 15.70 -13.75 21.78
C PRO A 59 14.61 -13.98 22.84
N ARG A 60 13.38 -13.53 22.56
CA ARG A 60 12.28 -13.40 23.56
C ARG A 60 11.87 -14.70 24.27
N GLY A 61 12.21 -15.87 23.73
CA GLY A 61 11.88 -17.16 24.34
C GLY A 61 12.98 -17.80 25.18
N ILE A 62 14.11 -17.12 25.43
CA ILE A 62 15.26 -17.64 26.18
C ILE A 62 15.95 -16.54 26.99
N ALA A 63 16.47 -16.87 28.17
CA ALA A 63 17.23 -15.93 28.99
C ALA A 63 18.57 -15.57 28.31
N LEU A 64 19.02 -14.33 28.48
CA LEU A 64 20.30 -13.87 27.93
C LEU A 64 21.51 -14.68 28.46
N ASP A 65 21.42 -15.16 29.71
CA ASP A 65 22.45 -16.01 30.33
C ASP A 65 22.62 -17.36 29.61
N ASP A 66 21.58 -17.85 28.94
CA ASP A 66 21.65 -19.08 28.15
C ASP A 66 21.97 -18.79 26.67
N PHE A 67 21.42 -17.69 26.14
CA PHE A 67 21.54 -17.36 24.73
C PHE A 67 22.89 -16.77 24.33
N LEU A 68 23.46 -15.86 25.11
CA LEU A 68 24.73 -15.22 24.75
C LEU A 68 25.90 -16.22 24.70
N PRO A 69 26.03 -17.18 25.66
CA PRO A 69 27.05 -18.22 25.54
C PRO A 69 26.85 -19.12 24.32
N LEU A 70 25.61 -19.39 23.91
CA LEU A 70 25.32 -20.13 22.67
C LEU A 70 25.82 -19.37 21.44
N VAL A 71 25.51 -18.08 21.36
CA VAL A 71 25.97 -17.20 20.27
C VAL A 71 27.49 -17.14 20.24
N GLU A 72 28.14 -16.92 21.37
CA GLU A 72 29.60 -16.81 21.45
C GLU A 72 30.32 -18.10 21.08
N ARG A 73 29.81 -19.27 21.52
CA ARG A 73 30.36 -20.58 21.11
C ARG A 73 30.31 -20.80 19.60
N ARG A 74 29.26 -20.31 18.92
CA ARG A 74 29.07 -20.49 17.47
C ARG A 74 29.81 -19.43 16.65
N ALA A 75 29.83 -18.19 17.13
CA ALA A 75 30.46 -17.06 16.45
C ALA A 75 31.98 -16.93 16.76
N GLY A 76 32.46 -17.62 17.80
CA GLY A 76 33.84 -17.53 18.29
C GLY A 76 34.20 -16.19 18.92
N ARG A 77 33.22 -15.34 19.20
CA ARG A 77 33.39 -13.99 19.76
C ARG A 77 32.08 -13.47 20.37
N PRO A 78 32.15 -12.57 21.35
CA PRO A 78 30.96 -12.06 22.02
C PRO A 78 30.19 -11.05 21.16
N ALA A 79 28.88 -10.93 21.43
CA ALA A 79 28.02 -9.93 20.82
C ALA A 79 28.46 -8.50 21.20
N ARG A 80 28.49 -7.61 20.21
CA ARG A 80 28.87 -6.19 20.40
C ARG A 80 27.90 -5.20 19.77
N ALA A 81 27.00 -5.66 18.92
CA ALA A 81 25.94 -4.85 18.33
C ALA A 81 24.61 -5.62 18.31
N LEU A 82 23.51 -4.87 18.30
CA LEU A 82 22.15 -5.37 18.11
C LEU A 82 21.51 -4.63 16.94
N ALA A 83 20.98 -5.35 15.95
CA ALA A 83 20.09 -4.79 14.93
C ALA A 83 18.64 -5.09 15.33
N LEU A 84 17.89 -4.06 15.73
CA LEU A 84 16.52 -4.20 16.26
C LEU A 84 15.49 -3.93 15.16
N THR A 85 14.61 -4.89 14.93
CA THR A 85 13.55 -4.87 13.90
C THR A 85 12.19 -4.41 14.44
N ARG A 86 11.94 -4.58 15.75
CA ARG A 86 10.69 -4.21 16.43
C ARG A 86 10.92 -3.97 17.92
N LEU A 87 10.00 -3.27 18.56
CA LEU A 87 10.01 -3.03 20.00
C LEU A 87 8.65 -3.41 20.60
N GLU A 88 8.69 -4.24 21.64
CA GLU A 88 7.53 -4.65 22.43
C GLU A 88 7.62 -4.12 23.86
N PRO A 89 6.48 -4.05 24.59
CA PRO A 89 6.50 -3.77 26.01
C PRO A 89 7.46 -4.72 26.77
N GLY A 90 8.44 -4.15 27.47
CA GLY A 90 9.45 -4.90 28.24
C GLY A 90 10.79 -5.11 27.53
N ASP A 91 10.86 -4.97 26.20
CA ASP A 91 12.10 -5.15 25.44
C ASP A 91 13.22 -4.20 25.87
N ALA A 92 12.85 -2.97 26.28
CA ALA A 92 13.81 -1.96 26.72
C ALA A 92 14.70 -2.47 27.87
N ALA A 93 14.15 -3.24 28.82
CA ALA A 93 14.92 -3.80 29.93
C ALA A 93 15.94 -4.85 29.45
N THR A 94 15.54 -5.69 28.49
CA THR A 94 16.41 -6.68 27.84
C THR A 94 17.54 -6.00 27.07
N ILE A 95 17.23 -4.91 26.36
CA ILE A 95 18.25 -4.12 25.62
C ILE A 95 19.22 -3.44 26.59
N GLU A 96 18.74 -2.88 27.70
CA GLU A 96 19.62 -2.34 28.74
C GLU A 96 20.54 -3.43 29.32
N ASP A 97 20.06 -4.65 29.50
CA ASP A 97 20.89 -5.78 29.96
C ASP A 97 21.95 -6.19 28.93
N LEU A 98 21.58 -6.23 27.65
CA LEU A 98 22.55 -6.44 26.56
C LEU A 98 23.64 -5.37 26.56
N VAL A 99 23.28 -4.10 26.77
CA VAL A 99 24.24 -2.99 26.84
C VAL A 99 25.17 -3.15 28.04
N ARG A 100 24.65 -3.51 29.22
CA ARG A 100 25.49 -3.83 30.40
C ARG A 100 26.46 -4.99 30.15
N ARG A 101 26.07 -5.94 29.29
CA ARG A 101 26.88 -7.12 28.91
C ARG A 101 27.82 -6.86 27.72
N GLY A 102 27.93 -5.61 27.25
CA GLY A 102 28.94 -5.20 26.27
C GLY A 102 28.43 -4.96 24.85
N VAL A 103 27.11 -4.97 24.61
CA VAL A 103 26.56 -4.42 23.37
C VAL A 103 26.74 -2.90 23.38
N ARG A 104 27.46 -2.38 22.39
CA ARG A 104 27.82 -0.95 22.30
C ARG A 104 26.87 -0.13 21.45
N THR A 105 26.18 -0.78 20.50
CA THR A 105 25.32 -0.08 19.55
C THR A 105 24.08 -0.89 19.23
N VAL A 106 22.94 -0.19 19.15
CA VAL A 106 21.63 -0.72 18.76
C VAL A 106 21.22 -0.02 17.46
N TRP A 107 21.30 -0.72 16.34
CA TRP A 107 20.91 -0.22 15.02
C TRP A 107 19.43 -0.48 14.76
N THR A 108 18.70 0.54 14.34
CA THR A 108 17.27 0.40 14.01
C THR A 108 16.78 1.53 13.11
N SER A 109 15.51 1.52 12.68
CA SER A 109 14.95 2.63 11.88
C SER A 109 14.78 3.89 12.73
N GLU A 110 14.78 5.06 12.12
CA GLU A 110 14.63 6.33 12.86
C GLU A 110 13.33 6.42 13.70
N PRO A 111 12.16 5.99 13.21
CA PRO A 111 10.96 5.92 14.05
C PRO A 111 11.15 5.02 15.27
N LEU A 112 11.68 3.80 15.06
CA LEU A 112 11.87 2.84 16.15
C LEU A 112 12.95 3.28 17.15
N ARG A 113 13.98 4.03 16.69
CA ARG A 113 14.99 4.65 17.55
C ARG A 113 14.34 5.65 18.51
N ARG A 114 13.42 6.49 18.02
CA ARG A 114 12.70 7.47 18.84
C ARG A 114 11.83 6.80 19.88
N GLU A 115 11.13 5.73 19.51
CA GLU A 115 10.33 4.94 20.47
C GLU A 115 11.20 4.28 21.54
N LEU A 116 12.33 3.68 21.14
CA LEU A 116 13.27 3.07 22.08
C LEU A 116 13.80 4.10 23.10
N VAL A 117 14.22 5.28 22.63
CA VAL A 117 14.75 6.34 23.50
C VAL A 117 13.66 6.95 24.39
N ALA A 118 12.43 7.06 23.89
CA ALA A 118 11.30 7.51 24.68
C ALA A 118 10.96 6.50 25.80
N ALA A 119 11.00 5.21 25.50
CA ALA A 119 10.76 4.13 26.47
C ALA A 119 11.91 3.97 27.49
N ALA A 120 13.15 4.15 27.06
CA ALA A 120 14.34 4.04 27.90
C ALA A 120 15.41 5.08 27.50
N PRO A 121 15.36 6.29 28.09
CA PRO A 121 16.30 7.37 27.76
C PRO A 121 17.78 7.01 27.95
N ARG A 122 18.09 6.04 28.83
CA ARG A 122 19.46 5.55 29.06
C ARG A 122 20.08 4.89 27.83
N LEU A 123 19.26 4.41 26.90
CA LEU A 123 19.71 3.78 25.66
C LEU A 123 20.07 4.80 24.56
N ALA A 124 19.85 6.10 24.78
CA ALA A 124 20.08 7.14 23.77
C ALA A 124 21.50 7.13 23.17
N ALA A 125 22.52 6.86 24.00
CA ALA A 125 23.91 6.82 23.54
C ALA A 125 24.24 5.57 22.71
N ALA A 126 23.51 4.46 22.92
CA ALA A 126 23.72 3.22 22.17
C ALA A 126 22.84 3.15 20.90
N ALA A 127 21.69 3.82 20.89
CA ALA A 127 20.74 3.76 19.79
C ALA A 127 21.18 4.58 18.56
N SER A 128 21.19 3.97 17.39
CA SER A 128 21.62 4.57 16.13
C SER A 128 20.73 4.17 14.96
N SER A 129 20.43 5.11 14.06
CA SER A 129 19.79 4.83 12.77
C SER A 129 20.80 4.61 11.63
N LYS A 130 22.10 4.65 11.94
CA LYS A 130 23.19 4.38 11.00
C LYS A 130 23.76 2.99 11.29
N PRO A 131 23.50 1.98 10.45
CA PRO A 131 24.02 0.64 10.65
C PRO A 131 25.53 0.57 10.37
N GLY A 132 26.19 -0.46 10.93
CA GLY A 132 27.58 -0.78 10.63
C GLY A 132 27.76 -1.31 9.20
N ALA A 133 29.02 -1.38 8.74
CA ALA A 133 29.35 -1.97 7.45
C ALA A 133 28.78 -3.39 7.32
N GLY A 134 28.30 -3.77 6.13
CA GLY A 134 27.77 -5.11 5.86
C GLY A 134 26.33 -5.38 6.36
N VAL A 135 25.70 -4.41 7.04
CA VAL A 135 24.31 -4.50 7.51
C VAL A 135 23.50 -3.36 6.92
N GLN A 136 22.34 -3.68 6.35
CA GLN A 136 21.35 -2.70 5.94
C GLN A 136 20.14 -2.78 6.89
N VAL A 137 19.74 -1.63 7.43
CA VAL A 137 18.50 -1.51 8.20
C VAL A 137 17.49 -0.79 7.29
N VAL A 138 16.43 -1.49 6.94
CA VAL A 138 15.39 -1.01 6.02
C VAL A 138 14.18 -0.58 6.85
N PRO A 139 13.84 0.71 6.91
CA PRO A 139 12.66 1.18 7.62
C PRO A 139 11.39 0.53 7.05
N LEU A 140 10.47 0.15 7.94
CA LEU A 140 9.12 -0.25 7.55
C LEU A 140 8.23 0.97 7.67
N GLU A 141 7.55 1.34 6.60
CA GLU A 141 6.57 2.42 6.61
C GLU A 141 5.28 1.95 7.30
N GLY A 142 4.55 2.90 7.90
CA GLY A 142 3.24 2.61 8.51
C GLY A 142 3.30 2.06 9.93
N ARG A 143 4.44 1.51 10.36
CA ARG A 143 4.68 1.05 11.74
C ARG A 143 6.10 1.39 12.17
N ALA A 144 6.34 1.62 13.46
CA ALA A 144 7.71 1.70 13.95
C ALA A 144 8.35 0.31 13.91
N GLY A 145 9.18 0.10 12.89
CA GLY A 145 9.79 -1.18 12.61
C GLY A 145 10.93 -1.06 11.62
N ALA A 146 11.70 -2.13 11.50
CA ALA A 146 12.73 -2.28 10.50
C ALA A 146 12.84 -3.74 10.04
N ALA A 147 13.35 -3.93 8.84
CA ALA A 147 13.95 -5.19 8.42
C ALA A 147 15.48 -5.03 8.41
N VAL A 148 16.20 -6.16 8.52
CA VAL A 148 17.66 -6.19 8.47
C VAL A 148 18.08 -7.06 7.29
N TYR A 149 18.84 -6.49 6.37
CA TYR A 149 19.31 -7.17 5.18
C TYR A 149 20.84 -7.28 5.17
N LEU A 150 21.32 -8.50 4.93
CA LEU A 150 22.72 -8.86 4.79
C LEU A 150 22.99 -9.18 3.32
N ALA A 151 23.57 -8.24 2.56
CA ALA A 151 23.72 -8.35 1.10
C ALA A 151 24.56 -9.55 0.65
N ALA A 152 25.55 -9.94 1.45
CA ALA A 152 26.30 -11.18 1.28
C ALA A 152 26.19 -11.95 2.61
N PRO A 153 25.37 -13.02 2.71
CA PRO A 153 24.91 -13.91 1.63
C PRO A 153 23.42 -13.75 1.19
N ALA A 154 22.91 -12.52 1.08
CA ALA A 154 21.53 -12.19 0.69
C ALA A 154 20.47 -12.76 1.65
N VAL A 155 20.65 -12.51 2.95
CA VAL A 155 19.72 -12.92 4.03
C VAL A 155 18.92 -11.72 4.51
N LEU A 156 17.60 -11.85 4.57
CA LEU A 156 16.67 -10.86 5.08
C LEU A 156 16.05 -11.35 6.39
N PHE A 157 16.30 -10.64 7.48
CA PHE A 157 15.48 -10.69 8.68
C PHE A 157 14.36 -9.67 8.51
N ALA A 158 13.18 -10.14 8.12
CA ALA A 158 12.09 -9.28 7.67
C ALA A 158 11.39 -8.52 8.81
N GLY A 159 11.76 -8.81 10.06
CA GLY A 159 11.12 -8.20 11.22
C GLY A 159 9.61 -8.46 11.20
N PRO A 160 8.80 -7.51 11.68
CA PRO A 160 7.36 -7.72 11.75
C PRO A 160 6.65 -7.52 10.40
N ALA A 161 7.40 -7.31 9.30
CA ALA A 161 6.80 -7.11 7.97
C ALA A 161 6.30 -8.40 7.34
N VAL A 162 6.86 -9.56 7.69
CA VAL A 162 6.54 -10.85 7.08
C VAL A 162 6.25 -11.85 8.18
N VAL A 163 5.13 -12.55 8.05
CA VAL A 163 4.76 -13.68 8.93
C VAL A 163 4.71 -14.98 8.12
N ASN A 164 4.98 -16.12 8.74
CA ASN A 164 4.89 -17.42 8.09
C ASN A 164 4.45 -18.53 9.05
N GLY A 165 3.15 -18.61 9.29
CA GLY A 165 2.56 -19.57 10.22
C GLY A 165 1.43 -18.93 11.02
N PRO A 166 1.72 -17.94 11.89
CA PRO A 166 0.66 -17.17 12.54
C PRO A 166 0.01 -16.20 11.55
N ARG A 167 -1.22 -15.81 11.87
CA ARG A 167 -2.02 -14.81 11.14
C ARG A 167 -1.38 -13.43 11.21
N SER A 168 -1.35 -12.68 10.10
CA SER A 168 -0.91 -11.28 10.10
C SER A 168 -1.84 -10.43 10.97
N GLN A 169 -1.31 -9.74 11.98
CA GLN A 169 -2.10 -8.82 12.80
C GLN A 169 -2.18 -7.45 12.13
N LEU A 170 -3.33 -7.12 11.53
CA LEU A 170 -3.51 -5.83 10.86
C LEU A 170 -3.91 -4.70 11.82
N ALA A 171 -4.44 -5.04 12.99
CA ALA A 171 -4.85 -4.05 13.96
C ALA A 171 -3.68 -3.12 14.36
N GLY A 172 -3.86 -1.81 14.21
CA GLY A 172 -2.85 -0.80 14.48
C GLY A 172 -1.89 -0.53 13.34
N SER A 173 -1.99 -1.26 12.22
CA SER A 173 -1.13 -1.07 11.04
C SER A 173 -1.69 -0.02 10.08
N ASP A 174 -0.87 0.36 9.09
CA ASP A 174 -1.30 1.03 7.87
C ASP A 174 -1.05 0.05 6.71
N SER A 175 -2.10 -0.58 6.19
CA SER A 175 -1.96 -1.64 5.19
C SER A 175 -1.34 -1.15 3.87
N ALA A 176 -1.57 0.11 3.49
CA ALA A 176 -1.00 0.67 2.26
C ALA A 176 0.51 0.91 2.38
N LEU A 177 0.96 1.42 3.53
CA LEU A 177 2.38 1.60 3.83
C LEU A 177 3.09 0.27 4.09
N TRP A 178 2.38 -0.73 4.64
CA TRP A 178 2.91 -2.09 4.77
C TRP A 178 3.17 -2.71 3.38
N ILE A 179 2.21 -2.63 2.46
CA ILE A 179 2.39 -3.06 1.07
C ILE A 179 3.59 -2.34 0.41
N SER A 180 3.76 -1.04 0.66
CA SER A 180 4.88 -0.27 0.14
C SER A 180 6.23 -0.76 0.70
N SER A 181 6.27 -1.08 1.99
CA SER A 181 7.44 -1.68 2.65
C SER A 181 7.79 -3.04 2.03
N LEU A 182 6.80 -3.90 1.83
CA LEU A 182 7.00 -5.22 1.22
C LEU A 182 7.55 -5.10 -0.21
N ARG A 183 7.04 -4.16 -1.02
CA ARG A 183 7.59 -3.86 -2.35
C ARG A 183 9.03 -3.36 -2.30
N ALA A 184 9.43 -2.65 -1.25
CA ALA A 184 10.83 -2.27 -1.07
C ALA A 184 11.70 -3.49 -0.72
N LEU A 185 11.19 -4.39 0.12
CA LEU A 185 11.89 -5.62 0.50
C LEU A 185 12.09 -6.59 -0.68
N THR A 186 11.12 -6.72 -1.59
CA THR A 186 11.28 -7.59 -2.77
C THR A 186 12.42 -7.13 -3.68
N ARG A 187 12.69 -5.82 -3.77
CA ARG A 187 13.82 -5.26 -4.55
C ARG A 187 15.19 -5.62 -3.99
N LEU A 188 15.29 -6.06 -2.73
CA LEU A 188 16.53 -6.53 -2.12
C LEU A 188 16.94 -7.91 -2.66
N GLN A 189 16.02 -8.63 -3.33
CA GLN A 189 16.28 -9.95 -3.92
C GLN A 189 16.90 -10.94 -2.92
N ALA A 190 16.40 -10.95 -1.69
CA ALA A 190 16.89 -11.83 -0.64
C ALA A 190 16.68 -13.31 -1.03
N ARG A 191 17.73 -14.12 -0.88
CA ARG A 191 17.66 -15.57 -1.15
C ARG A 191 17.08 -16.33 0.03
N HIS A 192 17.43 -15.90 1.25
CA HIS A 192 16.98 -16.48 2.50
C HIS A 192 16.20 -15.42 3.28
N VAL A 193 15.03 -15.79 3.81
CA VAL A 193 14.14 -14.90 4.54
C VAL A 193 13.83 -15.52 5.90
N VAL A 194 14.22 -14.84 6.95
CA VAL A 194 13.81 -15.10 8.33
C VAL A 194 12.67 -14.13 8.65
N PRO A 195 11.40 -14.57 8.64
CA PRO A 195 10.27 -13.70 9.01
C PRO A 195 10.35 -13.37 10.50
N GLY A 196 9.69 -12.32 10.96
CA GLY A 196 9.62 -12.04 12.40
C GLY A 196 8.87 -13.12 13.18
N PHE A 197 7.95 -13.80 12.49
CA PHE A 197 7.05 -14.78 13.09
C PHE A 197 6.95 -16.03 12.20
N GLY A 198 7.20 -17.20 12.76
CA GLY A 198 6.97 -18.49 12.11
C GLY A 198 8.18 -19.05 11.34
N SER A 199 7.99 -19.89 10.32
CA SER A 199 9.10 -20.63 9.71
C SER A 199 9.91 -19.78 8.72
N TRP A 200 11.24 -19.87 8.70
CA TRP A 200 12.05 -19.24 7.65
C TRP A 200 11.93 -19.96 6.30
N GLY A 201 12.32 -19.28 5.22
CA GLY A 201 12.18 -19.77 3.85
C GLY A 201 12.93 -18.91 2.84
N GLY A 202 12.48 -18.93 1.59
CA GLY A 202 13.06 -18.13 0.51
C GLY A 202 12.28 -16.84 0.21
N ALA A 203 12.64 -16.17 -0.89
CA ALA A 203 12.02 -14.93 -1.37
C ALA A 203 10.48 -14.99 -1.44
N ALA A 204 9.92 -16.17 -1.75
CA ALA A 204 8.49 -16.39 -1.88
C ALA A 204 7.66 -16.03 -0.62
N LEU A 205 8.29 -15.92 0.55
CA LEU A 205 7.60 -15.46 1.77
C LEU A 205 7.20 -13.99 1.68
N VAL A 206 8.10 -13.11 1.19
CA VAL A 206 7.80 -11.68 1.02
C VAL A 206 6.72 -11.50 -0.05
N ASP A 207 6.82 -12.26 -1.14
CA ASP A 207 5.83 -12.22 -2.23
C ASP A 207 4.45 -12.68 -1.75
N ARG A 208 4.38 -13.72 -0.92
CA ARG A 208 3.10 -14.18 -0.35
C ARG A 208 2.45 -13.13 0.53
N GLU A 209 3.18 -12.54 1.48
CA GLU A 209 2.65 -11.47 2.34
C GLU A 209 2.17 -10.28 1.49
N LEU A 210 2.96 -9.88 0.49
CA LEU A 210 2.63 -8.76 -0.40
C LEU A 210 1.33 -9.04 -1.15
N ARG A 211 1.20 -10.22 -1.75
CA ARG A 211 -0.01 -10.59 -2.49
C ARG A 211 -1.22 -10.73 -1.55
N PHE A 212 -1.05 -11.26 -0.34
CA PHE A 212 -2.12 -11.37 0.66
C PHE A 212 -2.71 -10.01 1.00
N LEU A 213 -1.86 -9.07 1.43
CA LEU A 213 -2.32 -7.73 1.82
C LEU A 213 -2.90 -6.96 0.63
N THR A 214 -2.28 -7.09 -0.55
CA THR A 214 -2.78 -6.46 -1.77
C THR A 214 -4.16 -6.98 -2.13
N GLU A 215 -4.37 -8.30 -2.10
CA GLU A 215 -5.63 -8.93 -2.47
C GLU A 215 -6.74 -8.64 -1.46
N LEU A 216 -6.44 -8.71 -0.16
CA LEU A 216 -7.38 -8.33 0.89
C LEU A 216 -7.84 -6.88 0.72
N ARG A 217 -6.89 -5.94 0.56
CA ARG A 217 -7.21 -4.52 0.41
C ARG A 217 -7.99 -4.25 -0.88
N ARG A 218 -7.64 -4.93 -1.97
CA ARG A 218 -8.33 -4.86 -3.26
C ARG A 218 -9.79 -5.30 -3.15
N GLN A 219 -10.05 -6.48 -2.57
CA GLN A 219 -11.42 -7.00 -2.45
C GLN A 219 -12.27 -6.16 -1.50
N VAL A 220 -11.71 -5.69 -0.37
CA VAL A 220 -12.43 -4.79 0.54
C VAL A 220 -12.74 -3.46 -0.14
N ALA A 221 -11.78 -2.88 -0.88
CA ALA A 221 -11.99 -1.66 -1.64
C ALA A 221 -13.09 -1.84 -2.70
N TYR A 222 -13.10 -2.96 -3.41
CA TYR A 222 -14.12 -3.26 -4.41
C TYR A 222 -15.51 -3.43 -3.80
N ALA A 223 -15.61 -4.07 -2.63
CA ALA A 223 -16.87 -4.17 -1.90
C ALA A 223 -17.40 -2.78 -1.49
N ILE A 224 -16.53 -1.91 -0.97
CA ILE A 224 -16.89 -0.52 -0.63
C ILE A 224 -17.35 0.25 -1.87
N ALA A 225 -16.61 0.14 -2.99
CA ALA A 225 -16.93 0.81 -4.24
C ALA A 225 -18.33 0.44 -4.78
N GLN A 226 -18.78 -0.78 -4.50
CA GLN A 226 -20.11 -1.29 -4.85
C GLN A 226 -21.20 -0.95 -3.83
N GLY A 227 -20.88 -0.16 -2.80
CA GLY A 227 -21.83 0.22 -1.74
C GLY A 227 -22.21 -0.94 -0.81
N ARG A 228 -21.38 -1.98 -0.72
CA ARG A 228 -21.65 -3.13 0.15
C ARG A 228 -21.62 -2.69 1.63
N PRO A 229 -22.67 -2.98 2.42
CA PRO A 229 -22.64 -2.72 3.86
C PRO A 229 -21.51 -3.48 4.52
N ARG A 230 -20.80 -2.84 5.46
CA ARG A 230 -19.71 -3.45 6.25
C ARG A 230 -20.03 -4.87 6.74
N ALA A 231 -21.24 -5.07 7.27
CA ALA A 231 -21.69 -6.36 7.83
C ALA A 231 -21.69 -7.52 6.82
N LEU A 232 -21.74 -7.22 5.51
CA LEU A 232 -21.79 -8.22 4.45
C LEU A 232 -20.41 -8.41 3.78
N VAL A 233 -19.48 -7.46 3.92
CA VAL A 233 -18.16 -7.54 3.29
C VAL A 233 -17.41 -8.80 3.72
N VAL A 234 -17.50 -9.18 5.00
CA VAL A 234 -16.80 -10.35 5.55
C VAL A 234 -17.11 -11.64 4.78
N GLY A 235 -18.37 -11.82 4.34
CA GLY A 235 -18.78 -13.00 3.59
C GLY A 235 -18.36 -12.99 2.11
N ASP A 236 -18.02 -11.81 1.58
CA ASP A 236 -17.66 -11.62 0.17
C ASP A 236 -16.15 -11.74 -0.07
N ILE A 237 -15.31 -11.65 0.97
CA ILE A 237 -13.85 -11.75 0.84
C ILE A 237 -13.42 -13.21 0.69
N GLN A 238 -12.78 -13.52 -0.43
CA GLN A 238 -12.25 -14.86 -0.75
C GLN A 238 -10.79 -14.75 -1.16
N ILE A 239 -9.89 -15.12 -0.26
CA ILE A 239 -8.46 -15.23 -0.59
C ILE A 239 -8.22 -16.59 -1.28
N GLY A 240 -7.35 -16.61 -2.28
CA GLY A 240 -7.08 -17.80 -3.11
C GLY A 240 -6.67 -19.04 -2.29
N ALA A 241 -6.96 -20.23 -2.82
CA ALA A 241 -6.66 -21.50 -2.13
C ALA A 241 -5.16 -21.72 -1.89
N ASP A 242 -4.28 -21.05 -2.64
CA ASP A 242 -2.83 -21.08 -2.43
C ASP A 242 -2.41 -20.50 -1.07
N TYR A 243 -3.23 -19.62 -0.48
CA TYR A 243 -3.01 -19.10 0.87
C TYR A 243 -3.40 -20.08 1.97
N GLN A 244 -4.24 -21.08 1.69
CA GLN A 244 -4.54 -22.14 2.67
C GLN A 244 -3.31 -23.01 2.95
N VAL A 245 -2.27 -23.00 2.11
CA VAL A 245 -1.00 -23.67 2.47
C VAL A 245 -0.19 -22.85 3.49
N TRP A 246 -0.44 -21.54 3.56
CA TRP A 246 0.26 -20.58 4.42
C TRP A 246 -0.50 -20.31 5.72
N MET A 247 -1.83 -20.26 5.65
CA MET A 247 -2.77 -20.06 6.76
C MET A 247 -3.89 -21.12 6.68
N PRO A 248 -3.59 -22.41 6.97
CA PRO A 248 -4.44 -23.55 6.65
C PRO A 248 -5.81 -23.63 7.31
N TYR A 249 -6.09 -22.71 8.24
CA TYR A 249 -7.34 -22.71 8.99
C TYR A 249 -8.07 -21.37 8.96
N ASP A 250 -7.51 -20.35 8.29
CA ASP A 250 -8.00 -18.97 8.40
C ASP A 250 -8.19 -18.31 7.04
N ASN A 251 -9.43 -17.89 6.78
CA ASN A 251 -9.67 -16.70 5.97
C ASN A 251 -9.19 -15.47 6.77
N PRO A 252 -8.96 -14.30 6.13
CA PRO A 252 -8.78 -13.06 6.88
C PRO A 252 -9.87 -12.95 7.95
N ALA A 253 -9.48 -12.82 9.21
CA ALA A 253 -10.49 -12.77 10.26
C ALA A 253 -11.31 -11.49 10.11
N GLN A 254 -12.54 -11.49 10.65
CA GLN A 254 -13.42 -10.33 10.61
C GLN A 254 -12.72 -9.05 11.09
N GLU A 255 -11.86 -9.15 12.12
CA GLU A 255 -11.09 -8.02 12.65
C GLU A 255 -10.12 -7.39 11.63
N ASP A 256 -9.52 -8.20 10.73
CA ASP A 256 -8.65 -7.69 9.67
C ASP A 256 -9.44 -6.96 8.59
N ILE A 257 -10.55 -7.57 8.18
CA ILE A 257 -11.46 -7.00 7.17
C ILE A 257 -12.01 -5.67 7.69
N ASP A 258 -12.43 -5.63 8.95
CA ASP A 258 -12.92 -4.43 9.62
C ASP A 258 -11.83 -3.36 9.78
N TRP A 259 -10.58 -3.75 10.00
CA TRP A 259 -9.45 -2.83 10.02
C TRP A 259 -9.26 -2.16 8.65
N VAL A 260 -9.12 -2.98 7.60
CA VAL A 260 -8.91 -2.49 6.23
C VAL A 260 -10.11 -1.66 5.74
N TYR A 261 -11.34 -2.08 6.07
CA TYR A 261 -12.55 -1.33 5.75
C TYR A 261 -12.52 0.07 6.39
N ARG A 262 -12.10 0.18 7.65
CA ARG A 262 -11.96 1.47 8.34
C ARG A 262 -10.85 2.35 7.77
N GLU A 263 -9.76 1.75 7.30
CA GLU A 263 -8.70 2.51 6.59
C GLU A 263 -9.20 3.10 5.27
N LEU A 264 -10.05 2.35 4.56
CA LEU A 264 -10.56 2.70 3.23
C LEU A 264 -11.82 3.57 3.24
N THR A 265 -12.36 3.90 4.42
CA THR A 265 -13.58 4.69 4.58
C THR A 265 -13.38 5.92 5.46
N VAL A 266 -14.24 6.92 5.30
CA VAL A 266 -14.24 8.09 6.19
C VAL A 266 -14.52 7.66 7.65
N PRO A 267 -13.86 8.27 8.65
CA PRO A 267 -13.03 9.48 8.56
C PRO A 267 -11.55 9.25 8.18
N SER A 268 -11.08 8.01 8.03
CA SER A 268 -9.67 7.74 7.69
C SER A 268 -9.35 8.11 6.24
N ALA A 269 -10.27 7.78 5.32
CA ALA A 269 -10.13 8.09 3.90
C ALA A 269 -10.28 9.61 3.63
N PRO A 270 -9.56 10.17 2.65
CA PRO A 270 -8.65 9.48 1.73
C PRO A 270 -7.21 9.36 2.27
N PHE A 271 -6.91 9.97 3.41
CA PHE A 271 -5.53 10.21 3.88
C PHE A 271 -4.97 9.13 4.81
N GLY A 272 -5.67 8.01 5.01
CA GLY A 272 -5.27 6.98 5.99
C GLY A 272 -5.19 7.54 7.42
N GLY A 273 -6.01 8.53 7.76
CA GLY A 273 -5.96 9.25 9.03
C GLY A 273 -4.77 10.21 9.18
N ARG A 274 -3.95 10.41 8.13
CA ARG A 274 -2.76 11.26 8.12
C ARG A 274 -2.87 12.30 6.99
N PRO A 275 -3.64 13.39 7.20
CA PRO A 275 -3.81 14.42 6.17
C PRO A 275 -2.47 15.03 5.75
N PRO A 276 -2.38 15.62 4.53
CA PRO A 276 -1.20 16.36 4.09
C PRO A 276 -0.74 17.39 5.12
N GLU A 277 0.52 17.29 5.53
CA GLU A 277 1.14 18.21 6.47
C GLU A 277 1.47 19.53 5.75
N PRO A 278 1.28 20.71 6.37
CA PRO A 278 1.64 21.99 5.76
C PRO A 278 3.10 22.11 5.34
N ALA A 279 3.99 21.32 5.95
CA ALA A 279 5.42 21.28 5.63
C ALA A 279 5.76 20.44 4.38
N ASP A 280 4.85 19.60 3.88
CA ASP A 280 5.07 18.85 2.65
C ASP A 280 4.85 19.78 1.43
N ALA A 281 5.96 20.16 0.79
CA ALA A 281 5.92 21.05 -0.36
C ALA A 281 5.37 20.37 -1.63
N ARG A 282 5.18 19.04 -1.63
CA ARG A 282 4.70 18.30 -2.80
C ARG A 282 3.21 18.56 -3.02
N PRO A 283 2.73 18.66 -4.27
CA PRO A 283 1.31 18.67 -4.54
C PRO A 283 0.67 17.32 -4.19
N HIS A 284 -0.47 17.36 -3.51
CA HIS A 284 -1.29 16.18 -3.19
C HIS A 284 -2.50 16.09 -4.11
N ALA A 285 -2.94 14.86 -4.41
CA ALA A 285 -4.11 14.57 -5.21
C ALA A 285 -5.12 13.70 -4.44
N LEU A 286 -6.41 14.03 -4.49
CA LEU A 286 -7.50 13.13 -4.10
C LEU A 286 -7.91 12.35 -5.34
N VAL A 287 -7.83 11.01 -5.30
CA VAL A 287 -8.08 10.14 -6.45
C VAL A 287 -9.26 9.22 -6.12
N LEU A 288 -10.46 9.60 -6.57
CA LEU A 288 -11.67 8.82 -6.38
C LEU A 288 -11.81 7.81 -7.52
N VAL A 289 -11.75 6.53 -7.19
CA VAL A 289 -11.83 5.44 -8.16
C VAL A 289 -12.87 4.41 -7.78
N GLY A 290 -13.34 3.70 -8.78
CA GLY A 290 -13.98 2.42 -8.60
C GLY A 290 -15.49 2.44 -8.42
N ASP A 291 -16.09 1.40 -8.98
CA ASP A 291 -17.50 1.00 -8.92
C ASP A 291 -17.58 -0.44 -9.49
N ALA A 292 -18.75 -0.96 -9.88
CA ALA A 292 -18.85 -2.36 -10.32
C ALA A 292 -18.21 -2.70 -11.69
N PRO A 293 -18.26 -1.89 -12.77
CA PRO A 293 -17.46 -2.16 -13.97
C PRO A 293 -15.98 -1.83 -13.77
N HIS A 294 -15.64 -0.86 -12.92
CA HIS A 294 -14.26 -0.43 -12.72
C HIS A 294 -13.72 -0.91 -11.36
N GLU A 295 -13.26 -2.15 -11.32
CA GLU A 295 -12.58 -2.70 -10.14
C GLU A 295 -11.38 -1.80 -9.70
N PRO A 296 -11.27 -1.37 -8.42
CA PRO A 296 -10.28 -0.36 -8.01
C PRO A 296 -8.81 -0.73 -8.25
N GLY A 297 -8.44 -2.01 -8.13
CA GLY A 297 -7.05 -2.46 -8.16
C GLY A 297 -6.33 -2.13 -9.46
N HIS A 298 -6.95 -2.42 -10.62
CA HIS A 298 -6.32 -2.14 -11.90
C HIS A 298 -6.29 -0.63 -12.24
N LEU A 299 -7.26 0.15 -11.73
CA LEU A 299 -7.24 1.61 -11.86
C LEU A 299 -6.08 2.23 -11.08
N GLU A 300 -5.87 1.78 -9.84
CA GLU A 300 -4.72 2.20 -9.04
C GLU A 300 -3.40 1.83 -9.73
N GLU A 301 -3.29 0.63 -10.29
CA GLU A 301 -2.11 0.19 -11.02
C GLU A 301 -1.84 1.07 -12.26
N GLY A 302 -2.88 1.42 -13.00
CA GLY A 302 -2.78 2.30 -14.16
C GLY A 302 -2.41 3.74 -13.82
N LEU A 303 -2.90 4.27 -12.70
CA LEU A 303 -2.70 5.68 -12.32
C LEU A 303 -1.42 5.92 -11.53
N ARG A 304 -0.93 4.94 -10.75
CA ARG A 304 0.23 5.10 -9.86
C ARG A 304 1.51 5.55 -10.60
N PRO A 305 1.89 5.00 -11.77
CA PRO A 305 3.07 5.47 -12.51
C PRO A 305 2.98 6.94 -12.95
N VAL A 306 1.77 7.46 -13.19
CA VAL A 306 1.53 8.87 -13.54
C VAL A 306 1.95 9.78 -12.38
N PHE A 307 1.55 9.42 -11.16
CA PHE A 307 1.87 10.18 -9.95
C PHE A 307 3.35 10.07 -9.57
N GLU A 308 3.92 8.87 -9.65
CA GLU A 308 5.36 8.64 -9.45
C GLU A 308 6.20 9.51 -10.40
N ALA A 309 5.82 9.57 -11.68
CA ALA A 309 6.54 10.35 -12.69
C ALA A 309 6.34 11.88 -12.57
N THR A 310 5.34 12.35 -11.83
CA THR A 310 5.04 13.77 -11.64
C THR A 310 5.44 14.29 -10.27
N GLY A 311 5.78 13.41 -9.32
CA GLY A 311 6.08 13.76 -7.94
C GLY A 311 4.87 14.20 -7.12
N VAL A 312 3.66 14.07 -7.69
CA VAL A 312 2.39 14.33 -7.00
C VAL A 312 2.09 13.16 -6.08
N VAL A 313 1.66 13.43 -4.85
CA VAL A 313 1.33 12.39 -3.86
C VAL A 313 -0.15 11.99 -4.00
N PRO A 314 -0.48 10.78 -4.47
CA PRO A 314 -1.86 10.37 -4.66
C PRO A 314 -2.47 9.78 -3.39
N HIS A 315 -3.70 10.20 -3.09
CA HIS A 315 -4.55 9.65 -2.04
C HIS A 315 -5.75 8.95 -2.68
N PHE A 316 -5.58 7.66 -2.97
CA PHE A 316 -6.62 6.82 -3.57
C PHE A 316 -7.75 6.55 -2.57
N THR A 317 -8.99 6.68 -3.03
CA THR A 317 -10.19 6.37 -2.25
C THR A 317 -11.26 5.77 -3.13
N VAL A 318 -12.01 4.84 -2.55
CA VAL A 318 -13.24 4.26 -3.12
C VAL A 318 -14.50 4.80 -2.43
N ASP A 319 -14.33 5.45 -1.27
CA ASP A 319 -15.43 6.01 -0.49
C ASP A 319 -15.77 7.41 -1.00
N VAL A 320 -16.95 7.54 -1.61
CA VAL A 320 -17.46 8.81 -2.16
C VAL A 320 -17.57 9.90 -1.10
N ARG A 321 -17.76 9.53 0.18
CA ARG A 321 -17.85 10.49 1.28
C ARG A 321 -16.54 11.25 1.50
N ALA A 322 -15.42 10.72 1.01
CA ALA A 322 -14.13 11.41 1.03
C ALA A 322 -14.13 12.68 0.16
N LEU A 323 -15.05 12.82 -0.80
CA LEU A 323 -15.22 13.99 -1.67
C LEU A 323 -15.92 15.16 -0.94
N ALA A 324 -15.40 15.53 0.23
CA ALA A 324 -15.90 16.60 1.07
C ALA A 324 -15.04 17.87 0.90
N ALA A 325 -15.63 19.04 1.15
CA ALA A 325 -14.94 20.32 1.02
C ALA A 325 -13.65 20.39 1.87
N GLU A 326 -13.70 19.81 3.07
CA GLU A 326 -12.57 19.76 4.01
C GLU A 326 -11.40 18.94 3.46
N ASN A 327 -11.67 17.87 2.71
CA ASN A 327 -10.64 17.04 2.10
C ASN A 327 -10.09 17.68 0.82
N LEU A 328 -10.97 18.25 -0.01
CA LEU A 328 -10.58 18.98 -1.22
C LEU A 328 -9.70 20.19 -0.90
N ALA A 329 -9.94 20.87 0.21
CA ALA A 329 -9.10 21.98 0.68
C ALA A 329 -7.65 21.59 1.02
N ARG A 330 -7.36 20.29 1.19
CA ARG A 330 -6.02 19.77 1.53
C ARG A 330 -5.24 19.25 0.33
N VAL A 331 -5.83 19.26 -0.86
CA VAL A 331 -5.20 18.76 -2.10
C VAL A 331 -5.18 19.85 -3.16
N ARG A 332 -4.36 19.66 -4.20
CA ARG A 332 -4.30 20.57 -5.35
C ARG A 332 -4.90 19.97 -6.62
N LEU A 333 -5.04 18.66 -6.66
CA LEU A 333 -5.62 17.91 -7.77
C LEU A 333 -6.76 17.02 -7.28
N LEU A 334 -7.87 17.03 -8.00
CA LEU A 334 -8.90 16.01 -7.95
C LEU A 334 -8.76 15.12 -9.19
N VAL A 335 -8.85 13.81 -9.00
CA VAL A 335 -8.96 12.83 -10.09
C VAL A 335 -10.17 11.96 -9.81
N ILE A 336 -11.03 11.77 -10.82
CA ILE A 336 -12.21 10.89 -10.72
C ILE A 336 -12.19 9.90 -11.89
N LEU A 337 -12.25 8.61 -11.57
CA LEU A 337 -12.45 7.52 -12.53
C LEU A 337 -13.46 6.52 -11.95
N ARG A 338 -14.74 6.80 -12.19
CA ARG A 338 -15.91 5.99 -11.83
C ARG A 338 -17.15 6.52 -12.54
N ASP A 339 -18.13 5.68 -12.76
CA ASP A 339 -19.45 5.99 -13.30
C ASP A 339 -20.51 6.09 -12.19
N GLY A 340 -20.47 5.16 -11.23
CA GLY A 340 -21.46 5.05 -10.16
C GLY A 340 -22.41 3.87 -10.29
N TRP A 341 -22.06 2.89 -11.10
CA TRP A 341 -22.82 1.65 -11.23
C TRP A 341 -22.48 0.69 -10.08
N MET A 342 -23.48 0.22 -9.34
CA MET A 342 -23.30 -0.72 -8.22
C MET A 342 -23.99 -2.05 -8.48
N ARG A 343 -23.47 -3.11 -7.85
CA ARG A 343 -24.15 -4.41 -7.71
C ARG A 343 -24.36 -4.70 -6.23
N PRO A 344 -25.46 -4.20 -5.62
CA PRO A 344 -25.84 -4.58 -4.25
C PRO A 344 -25.96 -6.10 -4.04
N PRO A 345 -25.96 -6.56 -2.78
CA PRO A 345 -26.04 -7.99 -2.42
C PRO A 345 -27.28 -8.71 -2.95
N THR A 346 -28.35 -7.98 -3.27
CA THR A 346 -29.57 -8.51 -3.89
C THR A 346 -29.34 -9.02 -5.31
N GLY A 347 -28.17 -8.73 -5.92
CA GLY A 347 -27.87 -9.05 -7.31
C GLY A 347 -28.52 -8.10 -8.31
N GLU A 348 -29.31 -7.14 -7.82
CA GLU A 348 -29.91 -6.09 -8.64
C GLU A 348 -28.81 -5.13 -9.12
N LYS A 349 -28.94 -4.67 -10.36
CA LYS A 349 -28.08 -3.61 -10.91
C LYS A 349 -28.71 -2.28 -10.55
N SER A 350 -27.95 -1.36 -9.98
CA SER A 350 -28.43 -0.01 -9.70
C SER A 350 -27.41 1.04 -10.06
N GLU A 351 -27.91 2.13 -10.63
CA GLU A 351 -27.17 3.37 -10.87
C GLU A 351 -27.59 4.37 -9.80
N TYR A 352 -26.64 5.15 -9.30
CA TYR A 352 -26.94 6.21 -8.34
C TYR A 352 -26.08 7.44 -8.56
N VAL A 353 -26.69 8.60 -8.33
CA VAL A 353 -25.95 9.86 -8.21
C VAL A 353 -25.09 9.76 -6.96
N TRP A 354 -23.78 9.66 -7.14
CA TRP A 354 -22.85 9.32 -6.06
C TRP A 354 -22.30 10.53 -5.30
N MET A 355 -22.47 11.74 -5.83
CA MET A 355 -22.29 12.98 -5.08
C MET A 355 -23.62 13.43 -4.50
N THR A 356 -23.61 13.79 -3.22
CA THR A 356 -24.66 14.65 -2.68
C THR A 356 -24.55 16.06 -3.29
N PRO A 357 -25.62 16.88 -3.26
CA PRO A 357 -25.56 18.27 -3.74
C PRO A 357 -24.48 19.13 -3.06
N GLY A 358 -24.12 18.81 -1.80
CA GLY A 358 -23.02 19.46 -1.10
C GLY A 358 -21.65 19.09 -1.66
N GLN A 359 -21.44 17.82 -2.01
CA GLN A 359 -20.20 17.34 -2.60
C GLN A 359 -20.04 17.83 -4.04
N GLU A 360 -21.12 17.84 -4.82
CA GLU A 360 -21.12 18.39 -6.18
C GLU A 360 -20.68 19.85 -6.17
N ARG A 361 -21.26 20.66 -5.27
CA ARG A 361 -20.87 22.05 -5.05
C ARG A 361 -19.40 22.17 -4.61
N ALA A 362 -18.94 21.32 -3.71
CA ALA A 362 -17.56 21.33 -3.24
C ALA A 362 -16.57 21.05 -4.37
N VAL A 363 -16.89 20.14 -5.30
CA VAL A 363 -16.07 19.88 -6.50
C VAL A 363 -16.03 21.11 -7.40
N VAL A 364 -17.19 21.69 -7.72
CA VAL A 364 -17.26 22.90 -8.57
C VAL A 364 -16.45 24.04 -7.96
N GLU A 365 -16.69 24.36 -6.69
CA GLU A 365 -15.96 25.43 -5.99
C GLU A 365 -14.47 25.14 -5.88
N PHE A 366 -14.07 23.89 -5.65
CA PHE A 366 -12.66 23.50 -5.59
C PHE A 366 -11.94 23.85 -6.90
N VAL A 367 -12.54 23.49 -8.04
CA VAL A 367 -11.94 23.79 -9.35
C VAL A 367 -11.97 25.29 -9.62
N GLU A 368 -13.13 25.95 -9.50
CA GLU A 368 -13.27 27.38 -9.79
C GLU A 368 -12.34 28.26 -8.95
N ARG A 369 -12.01 27.85 -7.71
CA ARG A 369 -11.06 28.56 -6.83
C ARG A 369 -9.58 28.31 -7.14
N GLY A 370 -9.26 27.41 -8.06
CA GLY A 370 -7.88 27.17 -8.51
C GLY A 370 -7.40 25.72 -8.49
N GLY A 371 -8.23 24.79 -8.02
CA GLY A 371 -7.93 23.36 -8.04
C GLY A 371 -7.80 22.82 -9.47
N GLY A 372 -6.94 21.82 -9.63
CA GLY A 372 -6.87 21.04 -10.87
C GLY A 372 -7.87 19.88 -10.83
N PHE A 373 -8.51 19.58 -11.96
CA PHE A 373 -9.39 18.41 -12.09
C PHE A 373 -9.02 17.58 -13.31
N LEU A 374 -8.63 16.33 -13.09
CA LEU A 374 -8.48 15.31 -14.12
C LEU A 374 -9.70 14.38 -14.07
N ASN A 375 -10.65 14.59 -14.97
CA ASN A 375 -11.85 13.78 -15.11
C ASN A 375 -11.55 12.65 -16.11
N LEU A 376 -11.73 11.39 -15.69
CA LEU A 376 -11.34 10.24 -16.50
C LEU A 376 -12.55 9.37 -16.83
N HIS A 377 -12.54 8.87 -18.06
CA HIS A 377 -13.40 7.80 -18.56
C HIS A 377 -14.90 8.08 -18.36
N ASN A 378 -15.58 7.28 -17.54
CA ASN A 378 -17.03 7.35 -17.32
C ASN A 378 -17.47 8.29 -16.19
N ALA A 379 -16.61 9.22 -15.76
CA ALA A 379 -16.92 10.19 -14.72
C ALA A 379 -17.96 11.27 -15.10
N MET A 380 -18.89 10.97 -16.02
CA MET A 380 -19.93 11.86 -16.55
C MET A 380 -21.32 11.19 -16.70
N GLY A 381 -21.51 9.92 -16.32
CA GLY A 381 -22.71 9.14 -16.65
C GLY A 381 -24.02 9.54 -15.97
N LEU A 382 -23.97 9.81 -14.66
CA LEU A 382 -25.18 9.78 -13.82
C LEU A 382 -25.70 11.14 -13.36
N TYR A 383 -25.27 12.25 -13.98
CA TYR A 383 -25.64 13.61 -13.55
C TYR A 383 -26.60 14.28 -14.55
N PRO A 384 -27.47 15.21 -14.11
CA PRO A 384 -28.32 15.98 -15.01
C PRO A 384 -27.49 16.74 -16.05
N ALA A 385 -27.91 16.73 -17.31
CA ALA A 385 -27.18 17.36 -18.41
C ALA A 385 -26.97 18.88 -18.23
N ASP A 386 -27.91 19.54 -17.56
CA ASP A 386 -27.89 20.95 -17.16
C ASP A 386 -27.39 21.17 -15.73
N GLY A 387 -26.96 20.10 -15.05
CA GLY A 387 -26.43 20.13 -13.69
C GLY A 387 -25.05 20.76 -13.60
N PRO A 388 -24.66 21.28 -12.43
CA PRO A 388 -23.44 22.06 -12.27
C PRO A 388 -22.17 21.22 -12.49
N TYR A 389 -22.17 19.92 -12.17
CA TYR A 389 -21.01 19.07 -12.44
C TYR A 389 -20.76 18.82 -13.93
N LEU A 390 -21.78 18.45 -14.72
CA LEU A 390 -21.57 18.24 -16.16
C LEU A 390 -21.33 19.56 -16.89
N HIS A 391 -21.93 20.65 -16.40
CA HIS A 391 -21.57 22.00 -16.84
C HIS A 391 -20.09 22.31 -16.57
N LEU A 392 -19.53 21.92 -15.43
CA LEU A 392 -18.10 22.03 -15.15
C LEU A 392 -17.27 21.11 -16.06
N VAL A 393 -17.65 19.84 -16.25
CA VAL A 393 -16.84 18.93 -17.09
C VAL A 393 -16.86 19.35 -18.57
N GLY A 394 -17.92 20.01 -19.02
CA GLY A 394 -18.06 20.49 -20.40
C GLY A 394 -18.46 19.39 -21.38
N GLY A 395 -18.99 18.27 -20.87
CA GLY A 395 -19.49 17.15 -21.64
C GLY A 395 -20.33 16.21 -20.78
N ARG A 396 -20.98 15.24 -21.42
CA ARG A 396 -21.75 14.20 -20.73
C ARG A 396 -21.56 12.86 -21.39
N TYR A 397 -21.73 11.79 -20.63
CA TYR A 397 -21.75 10.45 -21.19
C TYR A 397 -23.13 10.12 -21.74
N ILE A 398 -23.17 9.43 -22.90
CA ILE A 398 -24.42 9.02 -23.57
C ILE A 398 -24.40 7.55 -23.99
N GLY A 399 -23.35 6.81 -23.64
CA GLY A 399 -23.12 5.44 -24.09
C GLY A 399 -21.71 5.21 -24.62
N HIS A 400 -21.41 3.93 -24.84
CA HIS A 400 -20.18 3.45 -25.44
C HIS A 400 -20.48 2.34 -26.47
N GLY A 401 -19.55 2.13 -27.40
CA GLY A 401 -19.51 0.94 -28.26
C GLY A 401 -19.07 -0.32 -27.50
N PRO A 402 -18.94 -1.49 -28.15
CA PRO A 402 -18.33 -2.66 -27.52
C PRO A 402 -16.86 -2.38 -27.12
N LEU A 403 -16.28 -3.26 -26.30
CA LEU A 403 -14.83 -3.26 -26.09
C LEU A 403 -14.15 -3.66 -27.41
N GLU A 404 -13.47 -2.71 -28.02
CA GLU A 404 -12.85 -2.88 -29.33
C GLU A 404 -11.59 -2.05 -29.49
N ARG A 405 -10.87 -2.30 -30.58
CA ARG A 405 -9.69 -1.51 -30.92
C ARG A 405 -10.11 -0.31 -31.76
N PHE A 406 -9.69 0.88 -31.37
CA PHE A 406 -9.88 2.11 -32.13
C PHE A 406 -8.60 2.96 -32.12
N ARG A 407 -8.49 3.88 -33.08
CA ARG A 407 -7.41 4.86 -33.13
C ARG A 407 -7.75 6.04 -32.24
N VAL A 408 -6.80 6.47 -31.42
CA VAL A 408 -6.81 7.75 -30.70
C VAL A 408 -5.97 8.73 -31.51
N GLU A 409 -6.61 9.79 -32.00
CA GLU A 409 -6.05 10.83 -32.85
C GLU A 409 -5.79 12.09 -32.03
N VAL A 410 -4.59 12.67 -32.16
CA VAL A 410 -4.23 13.95 -31.53
C VAL A 410 -4.69 15.10 -32.42
N VAL A 411 -5.66 15.89 -31.94
CA VAL A 411 -6.27 17.00 -32.70
C VAL A 411 -5.40 18.25 -32.62
N ASP A 412 -4.86 18.56 -31.44
CA ASP A 412 -3.95 19.69 -31.24
C ASP A 412 -2.64 19.18 -30.63
N PRO A 413 -1.59 18.95 -31.44
CA PRO A 413 -0.28 18.51 -30.95
C PRO A 413 0.54 19.62 -30.28
N ALA A 414 0.13 20.89 -30.39
CA ALA A 414 0.84 22.02 -29.78
C ALA A 414 0.45 22.24 -28.31
N HIS A 415 -0.71 21.73 -27.88
CA HIS A 415 -1.15 21.87 -26.50
C HIS A 415 -0.18 21.18 -25.50
N PRO A 416 0.10 21.76 -24.32
CA PRO A 416 1.01 21.14 -23.35
C PRO A 416 0.64 19.72 -22.93
N ILE A 417 -0.66 19.40 -22.89
CA ILE A 417 -1.17 18.06 -22.54
C ILE A 417 -0.77 17.02 -23.59
N THR A 418 -0.80 17.37 -24.87
CA THR A 418 -0.53 16.46 -26.00
C THR A 418 0.94 16.47 -26.42
N ARG A 419 1.81 17.25 -25.74
CA ARG A 419 3.23 17.33 -26.09
C ARG A 419 3.91 15.96 -26.05
N GLY A 420 4.48 15.57 -27.19
CA GLY A 420 5.17 14.30 -27.39
C GLY A 420 4.24 13.09 -27.39
N VAL A 421 2.92 13.29 -27.47
CA VAL A 421 1.91 12.25 -27.71
C VAL A 421 1.65 12.22 -29.21
N THR A 422 1.78 11.04 -29.81
CA THR A 422 1.38 10.78 -31.20
C THR A 422 0.11 9.96 -31.21
N ASP A 423 -0.54 9.86 -32.37
CA ASP A 423 -1.65 8.92 -32.57
C ASP A 423 -1.26 7.50 -32.14
N PHE A 424 -2.20 6.79 -31.56
CA PHE A 424 -2.01 5.43 -31.10
C PHE A 424 -3.29 4.61 -31.21
N PHE A 425 -3.19 3.31 -31.02
CA PHE A 425 -4.36 2.44 -30.92
C PHE A 425 -4.59 2.07 -29.46
N SER A 426 -5.85 2.06 -29.04
CA SER A 426 -6.26 1.52 -27.74
C SER A 426 -7.31 0.43 -27.93
N ALA A 427 -7.35 -0.54 -27.03
CA ALA A 427 -8.42 -1.52 -26.92
C ALA A 427 -9.23 -1.22 -25.65
N ASP A 428 -10.42 -0.66 -25.82
CA ASP A 428 -11.18 0.00 -24.75
C ASP A 428 -12.65 0.18 -25.18
N GLU A 429 -13.45 0.86 -24.35
CA GLU A 429 -14.80 1.30 -24.69
C GLU A 429 -14.77 2.68 -25.35
N GLN A 430 -15.09 2.76 -26.65
CA GLN A 430 -15.16 4.06 -27.33
C GLN A 430 -16.40 4.84 -26.87
N HIS A 431 -16.18 5.89 -26.09
CA HIS A 431 -17.24 6.83 -25.72
C HIS A 431 -17.56 7.80 -26.86
N THR A 432 -18.82 8.24 -26.93
CA THR A 432 -19.29 9.23 -27.89
C THR A 432 -19.87 10.48 -27.22
N PRO A 433 -19.15 11.12 -26.27
CA PRO A 433 -19.73 12.17 -25.45
C PRO A 433 -20.05 13.42 -26.29
N PRO A 434 -21.26 13.97 -26.23
CA PRO A 434 -21.48 15.35 -26.62
C PRO A 434 -20.72 16.26 -25.65
N TYR A 435 -20.14 17.32 -26.18
CA TYR A 435 -19.32 18.28 -25.45
C TYR A 435 -19.60 19.71 -25.91
N ASP A 436 -19.29 20.68 -25.06
CA ASP A 436 -19.47 22.10 -25.36
C ASP A 436 -18.25 22.66 -26.12
N ALA A 437 -18.31 22.56 -27.44
CA ALA A 437 -17.27 23.04 -28.35
C ALA A 437 -17.04 24.57 -28.30
N THR A 438 -17.94 25.34 -27.68
CA THR A 438 -17.76 26.80 -27.51
C THR A 438 -16.90 27.15 -26.30
N ARG A 439 -16.72 26.19 -25.38
CA ARG A 439 -16.03 26.38 -24.11
C ARG A 439 -14.76 25.57 -23.96
N VAL A 440 -14.76 24.34 -24.44
CA VAL A 440 -13.64 23.43 -24.23
C VAL A 440 -12.72 23.38 -25.44
N HIS A 441 -11.43 23.20 -25.17
CA HIS A 441 -10.43 23.02 -26.21
C HIS A 441 -10.24 21.53 -26.49
N LEU A 442 -10.58 21.08 -27.70
CA LEU A 442 -10.50 19.67 -28.08
C LEU A 442 -9.04 19.24 -28.28
N LEU A 443 -8.67 18.13 -27.64
CA LEU A 443 -7.29 17.59 -27.68
C LEU A 443 -7.22 16.27 -28.45
N LEU A 444 -8.22 15.41 -28.29
CA LEU A 444 -8.23 14.06 -28.85
C LEU A 444 -9.55 13.71 -29.51
N ARG A 445 -9.49 12.82 -30.51
CA ARG A 445 -10.63 12.07 -31.01
C ARG A 445 -10.36 10.58 -31.01
N ASN A 446 -11.38 9.79 -30.73
CA ASN A 446 -11.35 8.36 -31.05
C ASN A 446 -11.95 8.16 -32.45
N ARG A 447 -11.39 7.21 -33.19
CA ARG A 447 -11.85 6.76 -34.51
C ARG A 447 -11.87 5.24 -34.56
N SER A 448 -13.06 4.66 -34.63
CA SER A 448 -13.28 3.23 -34.83
C SER A 448 -13.05 2.83 -36.29
N ASP A 449 -12.92 1.54 -36.54
CA ASP A 449 -12.70 0.98 -37.89
C ASP A 449 -13.91 1.14 -38.82
N ASP A 450 -15.12 1.29 -38.26
CA ASP A 450 -16.36 1.61 -39.00
C ASP A 450 -16.48 3.11 -39.36
N GLY A 451 -15.47 3.92 -38.97
CA GLY A 451 -15.37 5.33 -39.30
C GLY A 451 -16.07 6.28 -38.32
N GLN A 452 -16.71 5.78 -37.25
CA GLN A 452 -17.27 6.67 -36.22
C GLN A 452 -16.15 7.44 -35.52
N SER A 453 -16.34 8.74 -35.37
CA SER A 453 -15.39 9.62 -34.70
C SER A 453 -16.06 10.41 -33.59
N ALA A 454 -15.43 10.44 -32.42
CA ALA A 454 -15.95 11.11 -31.24
C ALA A 454 -14.84 11.88 -30.50
N ALA A 455 -15.23 12.93 -29.77
CA ALA A 455 -14.32 13.61 -28.86
C ALA A 455 -13.88 12.64 -27.75
N ALA A 456 -12.58 12.57 -27.51
CA ALA A 456 -11.98 11.64 -26.54
C ALA A 456 -11.14 12.34 -25.48
N GLY A 457 -10.94 13.65 -25.60
CA GLY A 457 -10.27 14.43 -24.57
C GLY A 457 -10.29 15.91 -24.88
N TRP A 458 -10.46 16.72 -23.85
CA TRP A 458 -10.50 18.17 -23.93
C TRP A 458 -9.98 18.80 -22.65
N ALA A 459 -9.66 20.09 -22.71
CA ALA A 459 -9.26 20.86 -21.54
C ALA A 459 -9.75 22.31 -21.63
N TYR A 460 -9.92 22.96 -20.47
CA TYR A 460 -10.16 24.39 -20.35
C TYR A 460 -9.94 24.89 -18.92
N GLU A 461 -10.06 26.20 -18.70
CA GLU A 461 -9.79 26.85 -17.41
C GLU A 461 -11.08 27.42 -16.77
N PRO A 462 -11.89 26.62 -16.05
CA PRO A 462 -13.03 27.12 -15.30
C PRO A 462 -12.61 27.97 -14.10
N GLY A 463 -13.05 29.23 -14.06
CA GLY A 463 -12.68 30.17 -13.00
C GLY A 463 -11.17 30.38 -12.95
N ARG A 464 -10.53 29.99 -11.84
CA ARG A 464 -9.07 29.99 -11.66
C ARG A 464 -8.45 28.59 -11.82
N GLY A 465 -9.27 27.57 -11.99
CA GLY A 465 -8.87 26.17 -12.06
C GLY A 465 -8.41 25.74 -13.43
N ARG A 466 -8.13 24.44 -13.54
CA ARG A 466 -7.80 23.76 -14.80
C ARG A 466 -8.47 22.41 -14.82
N LEU A 467 -9.20 22.13 -15.89
CA LEU A 467 -9.90 20.87 -16.08
C LEU A 467 -9.40 20.19 -17.34
N CYS A 468 -9.08 18.91 -17.23
CA CYS A 468 -8.84 18.03 -18.37
C CYS A 468 -9.76 16.81 -18.24
N HIS A 469 -10.51 16.53 -19.31
CA HIS A 469 -11.24 15.28 -19.45
C HIS A 469 -10.51 14.39 -20.45
N LEU A 470 -10.40 13.09 -20.14
CA LEU A 470 -9.90 12.06 -21.04
C LEU A 470 -10.83 10.84 -20.99
N ALA A 471 -11.39 10.43 -22.13
CA ALA A 471 -12.47 9.43 -22.19
C ALA A 471 -11.99 7.98 -22.11
N ASN A 472 -10.71 7.70 -22.36
CA ASN A 472 -10.18 6.34 -22.37
C ASN A 472 -9.78 5.92 -20.94
N GLY A 473 -9.81 4.62 -20.66
CA GLY A 473 -9.31 4.08 -19.39
C GLY A 473 -10.24 3.10 -18.67
N HIS A 474 -11.13 2.39 -19.39
CA HIS A 474 -11.85 1.26 -18.80
C HIS A 474 -10.87 0.12 -18.49
N THR A 475 -10.01 -0.19 -19.47
CA THR A 475 -9.10 -1.34 -19.39
C THR A 475 -7.75 -0.97 -18.78
N ARG A 476 -7.14 -1.94 -18.12
CA ARG A 476 -5.77 -1.83 -17.61
C ARG A 476 -4.78 -1.53 -18.74
N GLU A 477 -4.96 -2.17 -19.88
CA GLU A 477 -4.11 -2.03 -21.07
C GLU A 477 -4.17 -0.61 -21.64
N SER A 478 -5.37 -0.01 -21.69
CA SER A 478 -5.57 1.38 -22.11
C SER A 478 -4.90 2.35 -21.13
N LEU A 479 -5.12 2.17 -19.82
CA LEU A 479 -4.47 2.98 -18.79
C LEU A 479 -2.95 2.91 -18.86
N LEU A 480 -2.37 1.73 -19.07
CA LEU A 480 -0.91 1.52 -19.13
C LEU A 480 -0.30 1.80 -20.50
N HIS A 481 -1.09 2.13 -21.52
CA HIS A 481 -0.57 2.40 -22.85
C HIS A 481 0.46 3.55 -22.79
N PRO A 482 1.69 3.41 -23.36
CA PRO A 482 2.76 4.39 -23.18
C PRO A 482 2.38 5.83 -23.58
N MET A 483 1.60 5.99 -24.65
CA MET A 483 1.11 7.31 -25.07
C MET A 483 0.05 7.87 -24.11
N TYR A 484 -0.81 7.01 -23.55
CA TYR A 484 -1.83 7.44 -22.61
C TYR A 484 -1.21 7.79 -21.25
N GLN A 485 -0.22 7.02 -20.79
CA GLN A 485 0.62 7.38 -19.65
C GLN A 485 1.31 8.75 -19.85
N ARG A 486 1.84 9.03 -21.04
CA ARG A 486 2.43 10.36 -21.34
C ARG A 486 1.38 11.46 -21.27
N LEU A 487 0.24 11.25 -21.90
CA LEU A 487 -0.89 12.18 -21.90
C LEU A 487 -1.38 12.49 -20.48
N MET A 488 -1.63 11.48 -19.65
CA MET A 488 -2.05 11.66 -18.26
C MET A 488 -1.01 12.40 -17.42
N ARG A 489 0.29 12.10 -17.59
CA ARG A 489 1.39 12.84 -16.93
C ARG A 489 1.38 14.31 -17.30
N ASN A 490 1.20 14.61 -18.59
CA ASN A 490 1.13 15.99 -19.07
C ASN A 490 -0.14 16.70 -18.57
N ALA A 491 -1.28 16.01 -18.53
CA ALA A 491 -2.54 16.52 -17.98
C ALA A 491 -2.40 16.88 -16.49
N VAL A 492 -1.82 16.00 -15.68
CA VAL A 492 -1.51 16.27 -14.26
C VAL A 492 -0.63 17.52 -14.12
N ARG A 493 0.47 17.61 -14.88
CA ARG A 493 1.35 18.79 -14.85
C ARG A 493 0.62 20.06 -15.26
N TRP A 494 -0.17 20.01 -16.32
CA TRP A 494 -0.93 21.15 -16.81
C TRP A 494 -1.96 21.62 -15.77
N CYS A 495 -2.77 20.71 -15.23
CA CYS A 495 -3.76 21.00 -14.19
C CYS A 495 -3.13 21.67 -12.96
N LEU A 496 -1.94 21.22 -12.57
CA LEU A 496 -1.24 21.71 -11.38
C LEU A 496 -0.29 22.89 -11.64
N ARG A 497 -0.12 23.30 -12.90
CA ARG A 497 0.87 24.31 -13.34
C ARG A 497 2.29 23.94 -12.90
N LEU A 498 2.63 22.66 -12.98
CA LEU A 498 3.98 22.20 -12.68
C LEU A 498 4.93 22.56 -13.84
N PRO A 499 6.20 22.87 -13.53
CA PRO A 499 7.19 23.09 -14.57
C PRO A 499 7.35 21.84 -15.44
N GLU A 500 7.73 22.07 -16.70
CA GLU A 500 8.09 20.99 -17.60
C GLU A 500 9.37 20.32 -17.11
N VAL A 501 9.43 19.00 -17.22
CA VAL A 501 10.67 18.25 -17.00
C VAL A 501 11.30 18.10 -18.37
N GLU A 502 12.53 18.61 -18.53
CA GLU A 502 13.34 18.48 -19.75
C GLU A 502 13.52 17.02 -20.18
#